data_AF-A0A2P4PZ23-F1
#
_entry.id   AF-A0A2P4PZ23-F1
#
_cell.length_a   1.000
_cell.length_b   1.000
_cell.length_c   1.000
_cell.angle_alpha   90.00
_cell.angle_beta   90.00
_cell.angle_gamma   90.00
#
_symmetry.space_group_name_H-M   'P 1'
#
loop_
_entity.id
_entity.type
_entity.pdbx_description
1 polymer ?
#
loop_
_entity_poly.entity_id
_entity_poly.type
_entity_poly.pdbx_seq_one_letter_code
_entity_poly.pdbx_strand_id
1 'polypeptide(L)'
;MEFLTKNSLNLNSGREIIAKNFANWSSGNKIIDNLIQEKQLKYDKYDVVFEWIPYIKLIDIREIGNNGLATAIWKEGLLHYCRHEWIRIPYEKVALRFLYDSQNISDEFINEVKSYDSLLFEGILDSNYGLSQNPETKDYILIFSQEYFKLCCGKCGKKYENRQNRRNEWCKTCQINHLKNNFTNWTSGNEKIDDFIQKMQLKINKFNDAIFEWIPYNE
;
A
#
# COMPACT_ATOMS: atom_id res chain seq x y z
N MET A 1 7.20 -9.27 48.82
CA MET A 1 6.63 -9.64 47.51
C MET A 1 5.20 -9.13 47.50
N GLU A 2 4.93 -8.05 46.79
CA GLU A 2 3.57 -7.69 46.39
C GLU A 2 3.60 -6.87 45.11
N PHE A 3 2.59 -7.13 44.29
CA PHE A 3 2.60 -7.07 42.83
C PHE A 3 2.41 -5.68 42.24
N LEU A 4 3.18 -5.42 41.19
CA LEU A 4 2.91 -4.59 39.99
C LEU A 4 1.57 -3.84 39.96
N THR A 5 1.60 -2.53 40.17
CA THR A 5 0.61 -1.61 39.59
C THR A 5 1.12 -1.10 38.25
N LYS A 6 0.39 -1.49 37.19
CA LYS A 6 0.46 -0.99 35.81
C LYS A 6 0.67 0.53 35.77
N ASN A 7 1.86 0.97 35.36
CA ASN A 7 2.04 2.30 34.80
C ASN A 7 1.19 2.41 33.53
N SER A 8 0.11 3.18 33.58
CA SER A 8 -0.51 3.74 32.38
C SER A 8 0.51 4.65 31.71
N LEU A 9 1.23 4.09 30.73
CA LEU A 9 2.08 4.87 29.84
C LEU A 9 1.21 5.93 29.16
N ASN A 10 1.50 7.20 29.44
CA ASN A 10 0.75 8.33 28.91
C ASN A 10 0.93 8.43 27.39
N LEU A 11 0.01 7.81 26.64
CA LEU A 11 -0.05 7.82 25.17
C LEU A 11 -0.04 9.24 24.58
N ASN A 12 -0.51 10.23 25.34
CA ASN A 12 -0.55 11.63 24.89
C ASN A 12 0.85 12.22 24.69
N SER A 13 1.85 11.75 25.44
CA SER A 13 3.22 12.28 25.32
C SER A 13 3.83 12.08 23.93
N GLY A 14 3.62 10.92 23.30
CA GLY A 14 4.10 10.64 21.95
C GLY A 14 3.39 11.48 20.89
N ARG A 15 2.06 11.54 20.95
CA ARG A 15 1.23 12.33 20.02
C ARG A 15 1.52 13.82 20.12
N GLU A 16 1.70 14.36 21.33
CA GLU A 16 2.05 15.76 21.55
C GLU A 16 3.42 16.10 20.95
N ILE A 17 4.41 15.19 21.06
CA ILE A 17 5.73 15.40 20.45
C ILE A 17 5.63 15.37 18.92
N ILE A 18 4.90 14.41 18.34
CA ILE A 18 4.69 14.34 16.89
C ILE A 18 3.99 15.61 16.41
N ALA A 19 2.92 16.05 17.07
CA ALA A 19 2.19 17.27 16.72
C ALA A 19 3.07 18.53 16.74
N LYS A 20 4.00 18.64 17.70
CA LYS A 20 4.97 19.75 17.76
C LYS A 20 5.99 19.74 16.60
N ASN A 21 6.16 18.60 15.93
CA ASN A 21 7.17 18.41 14.89
C ASN A 21 6.59 18.31 13.47
N PHE A 22 5.29 18.58 13.27
CA PHE A 22 4.65 18.52 11.94
C PHE A 22 5.39 19.29 10.85
N ALA A 23 6.00 20.43 11.18
CA ALA A 23 6.78 21.22 10.23
C ALA A 23 8.00 20.47 9.64
N ASN A 24 8.52 19.46 10.34
CA ASN A 24 9.67 18.68 9.89
C ASN A 24 9.32 17.66 8.79
N TRP A 25 8.02 17.36 8.62
CA TRP A 25 7.51 16.37 7.66
C TRP A 25 6.62 17.00 6.59
N SER A 26 6.87 18.26 6.25
CA SER A 26 6.15 18.92 5.16
C SER A 26 6.71 18.51 3.80
N SER A 27 5.80 18.14 2.90
CA SER A 27 6.02 17.93 1.48
C SER A 27 6.04 19.21 0.67
N GLY A 28 5.60 20.33 1.25
CA GLY A 28 5.27 21.56 0.54
C GLY A 28 3.91 21.52 -0.18
N ASN A 29 3.19 20.39 -0.12
CA ASN A 29 1.83 20.25 -0.63
C ASN A 29 0.83 20.11 0.53
N LYS A 30 -0.07 21.09 0.67
CA LYS A 30 -1.04 21.14 1.78
C LYS A 30 -1.93 19.90 1.87
N ILE A 31 -2.32 19.29 0.75
CA ILE A 31 -3.20 18.12 0.76
C ILE A 31 -2.45 16.90 1.30
N ILE A 32 -1.20 16.70 0.87
CA ILE A 32 -0.34 15.62 1.35
C ILE A 32 0.03 15.83 2.82
N ASP A 33 0.36 17.06 3.21
CA ASP A 33 0.71 17.39 4.59
C ASP A 33 -0.47 17.12 5.53
N ASN A 34 -1.69 17.46 5.11
CA ASN A 34 -2.91 17.12 5.86
C ASN A 34 -3.08 15.60 5.98
N LEU A 35 -2.86 14.84 4.90
CA LEU A 35 -2.95 13.37 4.92
C LEU A 35 -1.93 12.75 5.88
N ILE A 36 -0.70 13.27 5.90
CA ILE A 36 0.37 12.84 6.81
C ILE A 36 -0.03 13.14 8.25
N GLN A 37 -0.49 14.36 8.54
CA GLN A 37 -0.94 14.75 9.88
C GLN A 37 -2.12 13.89 10.35
N GLU A 38 -3.11 13.62 9.49
CA GLU A 38 -4.24 12.73 9.81
C GLU A 38 -3.76 11.33 10.24
N LYS A 39 -2.73 10.78 9.59
CA LYS A 39 -2.14 9.48 9.96
C LYS A 39 -1.35 9.58 11.25
N GLN A 40 -0.53 10.62 11.40
CA GLN A 40 0.27 10.87 12.60
C GLN A 40 -0.59 11.07 13.86
N LEU A 41 -1.78 11.67 13.75
CA LEU A 41 -2.72 11.82 14.87
C LEU A 41 -3.35 10.50 15.33
N LYS A 42 -3.38 9.49 14.45
CA LYS A 42 -3.87 8.14 14.78
C LYS A 42 -2.82 7.25 15.43
N TYR A 43 -1.55 7.67 15.42
CA TYR A 43 -0.40 6.95 15.99
C TYR A 43 -0.68 6.35 17.38
N ASP A 44 -0.36 5.07 17.56
CA ASP A 44 -0.21 4.41 18.85
C ASP A 44 1.29 4.17 19.17
N LYS A 45 1.62 4.04 20.46
CA LYS A 45 3.00 3.96 20.98
C LYS A 45 3.87 2.87 20.33
N TYR A 46 3.25 1.82 19.80
CA TYR A 46 3.95 0.70 19.18
C TYR A 46 4.09 0.83 17.66
N ASP A 47 3.46 1.85 17.08
CA ASP A 47 3.41 2.04 15.64
C ASP A 47 4.67 2.76 15.16
N VAL A 48 4.85 2.76 13.84
CA VAL A 48 5.82 3.60 13.15
C VAL A 48 5.15 4.94 12.82
N VAL A 49 5.88 6.06 13.00
CA VAL A 49 5.38 7.37 12.59
C VAL A 49 5.36 7.44 11.06
N PHE A 50 4.21 7.79 10.48
CA PHE A 50 4.10 8.03 9.05
C PHE A 50 4.75 9.38 8.70
N GLU A 51 5.77 9.39 7.85
CA GLU A 51 6.58 10.58 7.56
C GLU A 51 6.49 11.03 6.09
N TRP A 52 6.70 12.32 5.84
CA TRP A 52 7.22 12.73 4.54
C TRP A 52 8.72 12.43 4.48
N ILE A 53 9.14 11.72 3.45
CA ILE A 53 10.53 11.31 3.26
C ILE A 53 11.05 11.99 2.00
N PRO A 54 11.97 12.97 2.11
CA PRO A 54 12.54 13.62 0.93
C PRO A 54 13.21 12.56 0.03
N TYR A 55 12.91 12.59 -1.27
CA TYR A 55 13.37 11.56 -2.22
C TYR A 55 14.89 11.35 -2.19
N ILE A 56 15.65 12.43 -2.00
CA ILE A 56 17.12 12.41 -1.89
C ILE A 56 17.66 11.55 -0.71
N LYS A 57 16.80 11.20 0.26
CA LYS A 57 17.12 10.32 1.39
C LYS A 57 16.96 8.84 1.06
N LEU A 58 16.33 8.52 -0.08
CA LEU A 58 16.25 7.18 -0.64
C LEU A 58 17.44 6.98 -1.58
N ILE A 59 18.24 5.96 -1.33
CA ILE A 59 19.37 5.58 -2.19
C ILE A 59 19.27 4.11 -2.60
N ASP A 60 20.06 3.72 -3.60
CA ASP A 60 20.09 2.35 -4.11
C ASP A 60 18.69 1.87 -4.50
N ILE A 61 17.94 2.73 -5.22
CA ILE A 61 16.60 2.43 -5.70
C ILE A 61 16.73 1.38 -6.82
N ARG A 62 16.08 0.23 -6.65
CA ARG A 62 16.07 -0.88 -7.62
C ARG A 62 14.65 -1.33 -7.90
N GLU A 63 14.21 -1.15 -9.13
CA GLU A 63 12.87 -1.57 -9.58
C GLU A 63 12.71 -3.10 -9.58
N ILE A 64 11.49 -3.57 -9.33
CA ILE A 64 11.11 -4.98 -9.31
C ILE A 64 10.07 -5.20 -10.39
N GLY A 65 10.53 -5.69 -11.54
CA GLY A 65 9.67 -5.87 -12.71
C GLY A 65 9.02 -4.56 -13.16
N ASN A 66 7.91 -4.65 -13.90
CA ASN A 66 7.24 -3.49 -14.50
C ASN A 66 5.93 -3.14 -13.80
N ASN A 67 5.83 -3.41 -12.50
CA ASN A 67 4.59 -3.28 -11.74
C ASN A 67 4.57 -2.04 -10.84
N GLY A 68 5.59 -1.16 -10.92
CA GLY A 68 5.75 0.02 -10.07
C GLY A 68 6.12 -0.30 -8.63
N LEU A 69 6.84 -1.39 -8.41
CA LEU A 69 7.49 -1.71 -7.15
C LEU A 69 9.00 -1.51 -7.27
N ALA A 70 9.63 -1.11 -6.17
CA ALA A 70 11.07 -1.05 -6.06
C ALA A 70 11.52 -1.33 -4.63
N THR A 71 12.82 -1.52 -4.45
CA THR A 71 13.48 -1.48 -3.14
C THR A 71 14.37 -0.26 -3.06
N ALA A 72 14.62 0.22 -1.85
CA ALA A 72 15.60 1.27 -1.59
C ALA A 72 16.19 1.15 -0.18
N ILE A 73 17.23 1.92 0.07
CA ILE A 73 17.77 2.16 1.41
C ILE A 73 17.38 3.58 1.82
N TRP A 74 16.65 3.71 2.93
CA TRP A 74 16.33 5.00 3.54
C TRP A 74 17.45 5.41 4.50
N LYS A 75 18.24 6.42 4.12
CA LYS A 75 19.44 6.85 4.85
C LYS A 75 19.18 7.22 6.31
N GLU A 76 18.18 8.06 6.55
CA GLU A 76 17.83 8.51 7.91
C GLU A 76 17.05 7.43 8.67
N GLY A 77 16.29 6.62 7.92
CA GLY A 77 15.57 5.48 8.41
C GLY A 77 14.49 5.83 9.45
N LEU A 78 13.94 4.77 10.05
CA LEU A 78 12.71 4.83 10.81
C LEU A 78 12.87 5.59 12.12
N LEU A 79 11.92 6.49 12.40
CA LEU A 79 11.75 7.09 13.70
C LEU A 79 10.95 6.15 14.62
N HIS A 80 11.57 5.73 15.72
CA HIS A 80 10.99 4.81 16.68
C HIS A 80 11.09 5.36 18.10
N TYR A 81 10.04 5.17 18.91
CA TYR A 81 10.03 5.57 20.31
C TYR A 81 10.36 4.38 21.22
N CYS A 82 11.56 4.39 21.79
CA CYS A 82 12.04 3.32 22.66
C CYS A 82 12.52 3.90 24.00
N ARG A 83 12.17 3.26 25.11
CA ARG A 83 12.66 3.61 26.47
C ARG A 83 12.49 5.11 26.85
N HIS A 84 11.44 5.75 26.35
CA HIS A 84 11.14 7.18 26.52
C HIS A 84 11.98 8.16 25.70
N GLU A 85 12.68 7.65 24.68
CA GLU A 85 13.47 8.45 23.75
C GLU A 85 13.09 8.15 22.30
N TRP A 86 13.23 9.17 21.45
CA TRP A 86 13.06 9.03 20.00
C TRP A 86 14.41 8.68 19.38
N ILE A 87 14.47 7.54 18.71
CA ILE A 87 15.69 7.00 18.09
C ILE A 87 15.41 6.82 16.59
N ARG A 88 16.39 7.17 15.76
CA ARG A 88 16.38 6.81 14.33
C ARG A 88 17.24 5.58 14.08
N ILE A 89 16.70 4.62 13.34
CA ILE A 89 17.43 3.44 12.86
C ILE A 89 17.83 3.71 11.40
N PRO A 90 19.06 4.16 11.12
CA PRO A 90 19.46 4.59 9.79
C PRO A 90 19.68 3.41 8.83
N TYR A 91 19.73 3.72 7.54
CA TYR A 91 19.99 2.77 6.45
C TYR A 91 19.00 1.58 6.41
N GLU A 92 17.75 1.85 6.76
CA GLU A 92 16.69 0.85 6.72
C GLU A 92 16.38 0.46 5.26
N LYS A 93 16.25 -0.84 5.00
CA LYS A 93 15.80 -1.32 3.70
C LYS A 93 14.29 -1.21 3.62
N VAL A 94 13.79 -0.54 2.59
CA VAL A 94 12.37 -0.25 2.42
C VAL A 94 11.86 -0.77 1.08
N ALA A 95 10.58 -1.12 1.05
CA ALA A 95 9.84 -1.36 -0.18
C ALA A 95 9.20 -0.05 -0.65
N LEU A 96 9.20 0.18 -1.95
CA LEU A 96 8.62 1.34 -2.60
C LEU A 96 7.49 0.90 -3.52
N ARG A 97 6.40 1.67 -3.52
CA ARG A 97 5.31 1.58 -4.48
C ARG A 97 5.17 2.92 -5.17
N PHE A 98 5.52 2.95 -6.46
CA PHE A 98 5.26 4.10 -7.31
C PHE A 98 3.77 4.16 -7.65
N LEU A 99 3.18 5.32 -7.43
CA LEU A 99 1.82 5.64 -7.84
C LEU A 99 1.95 6.46 -9.12
N TYR A 100 2.07 5.78 -10.27
CA TYR A 100 2.24 6.46 -11.55
C TYR A 100 1.04 7.34 -11.89
N ASP A 101 1.30 8.42 -12.64
CA ASP A 101 0.30 9.40 -13.07
C ASP A 101 -0.38 10.14 -11.90
N SER A 102 0.32 10.23 -10.77
CA SER A 102 -0.19 10.88 -9.54
C SER A 102 0.22 12.34 -9.39
N GLN A 103 0.68 12.99 -10.47
CA GLN A 103 1.12 14.39 -10.40
C GLN A 103 -0.03 15.32 -9.97
N ASN A 104 -1.26 14.97 -10.34
CA ASN A 104 -2.47 15.64 -9.90
C ASN A 104 -3.12 14.84 -8.76
N ILE A 105 -3.18 15.46 -7.58
CA ILE A 105 -3.82 14.85 -6.41
C ILE A 105 -5.34 14.85 -6.63
N SER A 106 -5.89 13.67 -6.92
CA SER A 106 -7.33 13.42 -7.05
C SER A 106 -7.88 12.69 -5.84
N ASP A 107 -9.20 12.65 -5.69
CA ASP A 107 -9.85 11.80 -4.69
C ASP A 107 -9.51 10.32 -4.89
N GLU A 108 -9.32 9.88 -6.14
CA GLU A 108 -8.89 8.52 -6.46
C GLU A 108 -7.51 8.21 -5.88
N PHE A 109 -6.55 9.13 -6.04
CA PHE A 109 -5.23 9.01 -5.44
C PHE A 109 -5.31 8.95 -3.92
N ILE A 110 -6.07 9.85 -3.28
CA ILE A 110 -6.21 9.87 -1.83
C ILE A 110 -6.86 8.57 -1.33
N ASN A 111 -7.86 8.06 -2.05
CA ASN A 111 -8.50 6.78 -1.75
C ASN A 111 -7.54 5.60 -1.94
N GLU A 112 -6.69 5.62 -2.97
CA GLU A 112 -5.64 4.61 -3.14
C GLU A 112 -4.67 4.63 -1.96
N VAL A 113 -4.15 5.79 -1.56
CA VAL A 113 -3.25 5.89 -0.39
C VAL A 113 -3.94 5.42 0.90
N LYS A 114 -5.20 5.82 1.12
CA LYS A 114 -5.99 5.39 2.29
C LYS A 114 -6.33 3.90 2.26
N SER A 115 -6.43 3.28 1.09
CA SER A 115 -6.68 1.84 0.98
C SER A 115 -5.59 0.99 1.65
N TYR A 116 -4.35 1.51 1.69
CA TYR A 116 -3.23 0.88 2.40
C TYR A 116 -3.31 1.01 3.93
N ASP A 117 -4.22 1.81 4.50
CA ASP A 117 -4.44 1.86 5.96
C ASP A 117 -5.21 0.66 6.47
N SER A 118 -6.01 0.01 5.63
CA SER A 118 -6.73 -1.23 5.97
C SER A 118 -5.80 -2.39 6.36
N LEU A 119 -4.49 -2.26 6.13
CA LEU A 119 -3.46 -3.22 6.52
C LEU A 119 -3.32 -3.35 8.05
N LEU A 120 -3.69 -2.32 8.81
CA LEU A 120 -3.55 -2.27 10.27
C LEU A 120 -4.38 -3.32 11.02
N PHE A 121 -5.48 -3.80 10.41
CA PHE A 121 -6.47 -4.64 11.10
C PHE A 121 -6.19 -6.16 11.07
N GLU A 122 -5.25 -6.65 10.24
CA GLU A 122 -4.96 -8.10 10.16
C GLU A 122 -3.83 -8.57 11.10
N GLY A 123 -3.39 -7.73 12.05
CA GLY A 123 -2.33 -8.07 13.01
C GLY A 123 -0.94 -8.25 12.37
N ILE A 124 -0.79 -7.81 11.12
CA ILE A 124 0.49 -7.72 10.42
C ILE A 124 0.87 -6.24 10.45
N LEU A 125 1.90 -5.99 11.27
CA LEU A 125 2.51 -4.74 11.69
C LEU A 125 2.39 -3.55 10.72
N ASP A 126 2.28 -2.35 11.31
CA ASP A 126 2.43 -1.01 10.75
C ASP A 126 3.50 -0.92 9.66
N SER A 127 3.10 -1.28 8.45
CA SER A 127 4.02 -1.48 7.34
C SER A 127 4.21 -0.22 6.51
N ASN A 128 3.53 0.88 6.81
CA ASN A 128 3.56 2.10 6.00
C ASN A 128 4.42 3.14 6.71
N TYR A 129 5.58 3.45 6.14
CA TYR A 129 6.56 4.36 6.74
C TYR A 129 6.34 5.81 6.30
N GLY A 130 5.79 6.03 5.12
CA GLY A 130 5.60 7.38 4.64
C GLY A 130 5.29 7.54 3.17
N LEU A 131 5.39 8.79 2.75
CA LEU A 131 5.29 9.23 1.36
C LEU A 131 6.58 9.92 0.93
N SER A 132 6.88 9.80 -0.35
CA SER A 132 7.85 10.61 -1.05
C SER A 132 7.28 11.05 -2.39
N GLN A 133 8.02 11.85 -3.14
CA GLN A 133 7.70 12.21 -4.51
C GLN A 133 8.97 12.21 -5.35
N ASN A 134 8.93 11.54 -6.49
CA ASN A 134 10.01 11.58 -7.45
C ASN A 134 10.14 13.02 -7.99
N PRO A 135 11.32 13.68 -7.85
CA PRO A 135 11.48 15.06 -8.28
C PRO A 135 11.41 15.24 -9.81
N GLU A 136 11.66 14.18 -10.59
CA GLU A 136 11.64 14.21 -12.05
C GLU A 136 10.23 13.94 -12.58
N THR A 137 9.64 12.79 -12.25
CA THR A 137 8.33 12.38 -12.78
C THR A 137 7.15 13.00 -12.03
N LYS A 138 7.40 13.56 -10.84
CA LYS A 138 6.38 14.07 -9.89
C LYS A 138 5.42 13.01 -9.36
N ASP A 139 5.67 11.73 -9.63
CA ASP A 139 4.89 10.64 -9.06
C ASP A 139 5.16 10.49 -7.57
N TYR A 140 4.09 10.32 -6.81
CA TYR A 140 4.19 9.96 -5.40
C TYR A 140 4.60 8.50 -5.22
N ILE A 141 5.31 8.26 -4.13
CA ILE A 141 5.86 6.96 -3.77
C ILE A 141 5.42 6.66 -2.35
N LEU A 142 4.74 5.53 -2.17
CA LEU A 142 4.49 4.97 -0.85
C LEU A 142 5.69 4.15 -0.41
N ILE A 143 6.08 4.32 0.85
CA ILE A 143 7.24 3.68 1.44
C ILE A 143 6.76 2.71 2.52
N PHE A 144 7.25 1.48 2.45
CA PHE A 144 6.84 0.40 3.32
C PHE A 144 8.03 -0.38 3.89
N SER A 145 7.74 -1.20 4.90
CA SER A 145 8.63 -2.29 5.29
C SER A 145 8.78 -3.31 4.14
N GLN A 146 9.90 -4.05 4.14
CA GLN A 146 10.13 -5.14 3.18
C GLN A 146 9.06 -6.25 3.25
N GLU A 147 8.37 -6.38 4.38
CA GLU A 147 7.27 -7.33 4.54
C GLU A 147 6.09 -7.05 3.60
N TYR A 148 5.99 -5.83 3.07
CA TYR A 148 5.00 -5.46 2.05
C TYR A 148 5.01 -6.40 0.85
N PHE A 149 6.18 -6.87 0.41
CA PHE A 149 6.28 -7.79 -0.73
C PHE A 149 5.56 -9.12 -0.50
N LYS A 150 5.45 -9.56 0.76
CA LYS A 150 4.69 -10.77 1.10
C LYS A 150 3.19 -10.55 0.98
N LEU A 151 2.73 -9.29 1.01
CA LEU A 151 1.31 -8.91 1.05
C LEU A 151 0.78 -8.44 -0.31
N CYS A 152 1.66 -8.14 -1.26
CA CYS A 152 1.28 -7.64 -2.57
C CYS A 152 1.39 -8.70 -3.66
N CYS A 153 0.61 -8.52 -4.73
CA CYS A 153 0.70 -9.31 -5.93
C CYS A 153 1.97 -8.95 -6.71
N GLY A 154 2.83 -9.94 -7.00
CA GLY A 154 4.04 -9.73 -7.80
C GLY A 154 3.80 -9.25 -9.23
N LYS A 155 2.57 -9.35 -9.76
CA LYS A 155 2.22 -8.91 -11.13
C LYS A 155 1.87 -7.43 -11.22
N CYS A 156 1.10 -6.89 -10.28
CA CYS A 156 0.60 -5.51 -10.35
C CYS A 156 0.99 -4.65 -9.15
N GLY A 157 1.68 -5.21 -8.16
CA GLY A 157 2.08 -4.53 -6.94
C GLY A 157 0.94 -4.18 -5.98
N LYS A 158 -0.32 -4.44 -6.34
CA LYS A 158 -1.47 -4.19 -5.44
C LYS A 158 -1.54 -5.26 -4.35
N LYS A 159 -1.98 -4.85 -3.17
CA LYS A 159 -2.22 -5.72 -2.02
C LYS A 159 -3.25 -6.81 -2.34
N TYR A 160 -3.09 -8.00 -1.77
CA TYR A 160 -4.15 -9.00 -1.72
C TYR A 160 -5.28 -8.57 -0.77
N GLU A 161 -6.54 -8.72 -1.21
CA GLU A 161 -7.72 -8.32 -0.43
C GLU A 161 -7.89 -9.11 0.88
N ASN A 162 -7.39 -10.34 0.93
CA ASN A 162 -7.47 -11.20 2.11
C ASN A 162 -6.37 -12.27 2.11
N ARG A 163 -6.21 -12.97 3.24
CA ARG A 163 -5.21 -14.04 3.42
C ARG A 163 -5.35 -15.22 2.44
N GLN A 164 -6.57 -15.56 2.01
CA GLN A 164 -6.78 -16.67 1.07
C GLN A 164 -6.26 -16.29 -0.32
N ASN A 165 -6.59 -15.09 -0.79
CA ASN A 165 -6.09 -14.55 -2.05
C ASN A 165 -4.56 -14.54 -2.07
N ARG A 166 -3.93 -14.10 -0.97
CA ARG A 166 -2.47 -14.14 -0.81
C ARG A 166 -1.88 -15.55 -0.87
N ARG A 167 -2.48 -16.50 -0.14
CA ARG A 167 -2.01 -17.90 -0.08
C ARG A 167 -2.09 -18.61 -1.43
N ASN A 168 -3.09 -18.27 -2.24
CA ASN A 168 -3.26 -18.83 -3.57
C ASN A 168 -2.65 -17.92 -4.66
N GLU A 169 -1.91 -16.89 -4.27
CA GLU A 169 -1.33 -15.87 -5.14
C GLU A 169 -2.33 -15.22 -6.13
N TRP A 170 -3.63 -15.27 -5.81
CA TRP A 170 -4.72 -14.83 -6.67
C TRP A 170 -5.03 -13.34 -6.46
N CYS A 171 -4.86 -12.55 -7.51
CA CYS A 171 -5.15 -11.12 -7.48
C CYS A 171 -6.38 -10.82 -8.36
N LYS A 172 -7.48 -10.38 -7.71
CA LYS A 172 -8.73 -10.04 -8.38
C LYS A 172 -8.55 -9.05 -9.53
N THR A 173 -7.79 -7.97 -9.31
CA THR A 173 -7.53 -6.97 -10.35
C THR A 173 -6.76 -7.57 -11.53
N CYS A 174 -5.72 -8.38 -11.27
CA CYS A 174 -4.99 -9.05 -12.35
C CYS A 174 -5.88 -10.02 -13.12
N GLN A 175 -6.73 -10.78 -12.41
CA GLN A 175 -7.66 -11.72 -13.02
C GLN A 175 -8.69 -11.00 -13.91
N ILE A 176 -9.30 -9.92 -13.42
CA ILE A 176 -10.24 -9.10 -14.20
C ILE A 176 -9.55 -8.51 -15.43
N ASN A 177 -8.33 -7.99 -15.30
CA ASN A 177 -7.59 -7.44 -16.43
C ASN A 177 -7.24 -8.52 -17.46
N HIS A 178 -6.84 -9.70 -17.00
CA HIS A 178 -6.61 -10.86 -17.86
C HIS A 178 -7.88 -11.25 -18.62
N LEU A 179 -9.04 -11.31 -17.96
CA LEU A 179 -10.31 -11.62 -18.61
C LEU A 179 -10.67 -10.56 -19.67
N LYS A 180 -10.58 -9.27 -19.32
CA LYS A 180 -10.83 -8.16 -20.25
C LYS A 180 -9.98 -8.24 -21.52
N ASN A 181 -8.69 -8.57 -21.36
CA ASN A 181 -7.78 -8.70 -22.49
C ASN A 181 -8.08 -9.91 -23.38
N ASN A 182 -8.85 -10.89 -22.89
CA ASN A 182 -9.17 -12.14 -23.57
C ASN A 182 -10.66 -12.30 -23.90
N PHE A 183 -11.47 -11.23 -23.82
CA PHE A 183 -12.92 -11.32 -24.10
C PHE A 183 -13.23 -11.88 -25.49
N THR A 184 -12.35 -11.64 -26.47
CA THR A 184 -12.49 -12.17 -27.83
C THR A 184 -12.30 -13.68 -27.94
N ASN A 185 -11.69 -14.33 -26.94
CA ASN A 185 -11.45 -15.78 -26.97
C ASN A 185 -12.70 -16.60 -26.62
N TRP A 186 -13.71 -15.98 -26.01
CA TRP A 186 -14.92 -16.63 -25.50
C TRP A 186 -16.17 -16.22 -26.29
N THR A 187 -15.99 -15.86 -27.56
CA THR A 187 -17.10 -15.38 -28.40
C THR A 187 -17.93 -16.55 -28.93
N SER A 188 -19.24 -16.41 -28.79
CA SER A 188 -20.25 -17.27 -29.38
C SER A 188 -20.61 -16.86 -30.82
N GLY A 189 -20.13 -15.71 -31.28
CA GLY A 189 -20.58 -15.03 -32.49
C GLY A 189 -21.93 -14.29 -32.32
N ASN A 190 -22.53 -14.30 -31.12
CA ASN A 190 -23.74 -13.57 -30.80
C ASN A 190 -23.45 -12.49 -29.74
N GLU A 191 -23.52 -11.23 -30.16
CA GLU A 191 -23.21 -10.07 -29.32
C GLU A 191 -23.96 -10.07 -27.97
N LYS A 192 -25.25 -10.44 -27.94
CA LYS A 192 -26.03 -10.45 -26.69
C LYS A 192 -25.57 -11.53 -25.72
N ILE A 193 -25.14 -12.69 -26.24
CA ILE A 193 -24.62 -13.80 -25.44
C ILE A 193 -23.22 -13.45 -24.94
N ASP A 194 -22.39 -12.88 -25.79
CA ASP A 194 -21.03 -12.46 -25.45
C ASP A 194 -21.03 -11.37 -24.38
N ASP A 195 -21.91 -10.38 -24.50
CA ASP A 195 -22.15 -9.36 -23.47
C ASP A 195 -22.54 -9.98 -22.12
N PHE A 196 -23.37 -11.02 -22.15
CA PHE A 196 -23.76 -11.73 -20.94
C PHE A 196 -22.57 -12.50 -20.34
N ILE A 197 -21.79 -13.22 -21.17
CA ILE A 197 -20.58 -13.92 -20.74
C ILE A 197 -19.59 -12.96 -20.08
N GLN A 198 -19.28 -11.84 -20.73
CA GLN A 198 -18.36 -10.82 -20.20
C GLN A 198 -18.87 -10.25 -18.86
N LYS A 199 -20.17 -9.94 -18.76
CA LYS A 199 -20.79 -9.48 -17.50
C LYS A 199 -20.67 -10.52 -16.39
N MET A 200 -20.78 -11.81 -16.71
CA MET A 200 -20.60 -12.89 -15.73
C MET A 200 -19.14 -13.06 -15.33
N GLN A 201 -18.21 -13.01 -16.28
CA GLN A 201 -16.76 -13.05 -16.02
C GLN A 201 -16.30 -11.90 -15.13
N LEU A 202 -16.87 -10.69 -15.25
CA LEU A 202 -16.53 -9.55 -14.40
C LEU A 202 -17.08 -9.63 -12.97
N LYS A 203 -17.97 -10.59 -12.66
CA LYS A 203 -18.53 -10.79 -11.30
C LYS A 203 -17.65 -11.63 -10.39
N ILE A 204 -16.51 -12.14 -10.86
CA ILE A 204 -15.59 -12.92 -10.04
C ILE A 204 -15.18 -12.15 -8.78
N ASN A 205 -15.09 -12.86 -7.66
CA ASN A 205 -14.82 -12.27 -6.36
C ASN A 205 -13.86 -13.11 -5.50
N LYS A 206 -13.70 -14.40 -5.78
CA LYS A 206 -12.81 -15.31 -5.06
C LYS A 206 -11.92 -16.09 -6.02
N PHE A 207 -10.81 -16.59 -5.49
CA PHE A 207 -9.83 -17.38 -6.24
C PHE A 207 -10.38 -18.69 -6.81
N ASN A 208 -11.47 -19.21 -6.23
CA ASN A 208 -12.12 -20.46 -6.64
C ASN A 208 -13.46 -20.25 -7.34
N ASP A 209 -13.80 -19.00 -7.71
CA ASP A 209 -14.99 -18.76 -8.51
C ASP A 209 -14.80 -19.34 -9.92
N ALA A 210 -15.84 -20.00 -10.43
CA ALA A 210 -15.83 -20.51 -11.80
C ALA A 210 -15.82 -19.35 -12.80
N ILE A 211 -15.01 -19.48 -13.85
CA ILE A 211 -15.01 -18.56 -14.98
C ILE A 211 -16.15 -18.99 -15.92
N PHE A 212 -16.96 -18.03 -16.36
CA PHE A 212 -18.02 -18.30 -17.30
C PHE A 212 -17.44 -18.30 -18.72
N GLU A 213 -17.61 -19.40 -19.44
CA GLU A 213 -16.92 -19.68 -20.70
C GLU A 213 -17.94 -20.09 -21.77
N TRP A 214 -17.70 -19.69 -23.02
CA TRP A 214 -18.41 -20.24 -24.17
C TRP A 214 -17.74 -21.56 -24.58
N ILE A 215 -18.55 -22.62 -24.73
CA ILE A 215 -18.09 -23.93 -25.21
C ILE A 215 -18.76 -24.19 -26.55
N PRO A 216 -18.00 -24.24 -27.66
CA PRO A 216 -18.55 -24.60 -28.96
C PRO A 216 -19.10 -26.03 -28.95
N TYR A 217 -20.20 -26.27 -29.66
CA TYR A 217 -20.79 -27.62 -29.74
C TYR A 217 -19.92 -28.62 -30.53
N ASN A 218 -18.99 -28.14 -31.37
CA ASN A 218 -18.25 -28.94 -32.35
C ASN A 218 -16.79 -29.23 -31.95
N GLU A 219 -16.44 -29.15 -30.66
CA GLU A 219 -15.12 -29.62 -30.15
C GLU A 219 -15.10 -31.14 -29.89
#